data_AF-A0A3M1CUP8-F1
#
_entry.id   AF-A0A3M1CUP8-F1
#
_cell.length_a   1.000
_cell.length_b   1.000
_cell.length_c   1.000
_cell.angle_alpha   90.00
_cell.angle_beta   90.00
_cell.angle_gamma   90.00
#
_symmetry.space_group_name_H-M   'P 1'
#
loop_
_entity.id
_entity.type
_entity.pdbx_description
1 polymer ?
#
loop_
_entity_poly.entity_id
_entity_poly.type
_entity_poly.pdbx_seq_one_letter_code
_entity_poly.pdbx_strand_id
1 'polypeptide(L)'
;MSTLRDLLQHPDQWVARLPGLLQDPHVLVGVLGAIMLVAGKRLYGLAIMAPGVAAGVMVGLAFTEGQDLTMRLMACGALAIIAAYVLYSAERLAIAAAGSFVAVGLARAGAPLVTGAPAPWYVLLAAGIVGIFFFPRLYRKLLVVIAPAIGALCMAWATGREGDLALVTGLTLLGTVIQLVLWSGHRD
;
A
#
# COMPACT_ATOMS: atom_id res chain seq x y z
N MET A 1 28.08 -22.42 -8.23
CA MET A 1 27.75 -21.90 -9.59
C MET A 1 27.30 -22.98 -10.58
N SER A 2 27.48 -24.29 -10.32
CA SER A 2 26.92 -25.39 -11.13
C SER A 2 25.39 -25.53 -11.02
N THR A 3 24.83 -25.23 -9.85
CA THR A 3 23.40 -25.39 -9.54
C THR A 3 22.45 -24.58 -10.44
N LEU A 4 22.83 -23.36 -10.84
CA LEU A 4 21.98 -22.52 -11.71
C LEU A 4 21.92 -23.02 -13.16
N ARG A 5 22.96 -23.70 -13.63
CA ARG A 5 23.02 -24.24 -14.99
C ARG A 5 22.22 -25.55 -15.11
N ASP A 6 22.30 -26.42 -14.10
CA ASP A 6 21.50 -27.65 -14.03
C ASP A 6 20.01 -27.34 -13.86
N LEU A 7 19.67 -26.29 -13.13
CA LEU A 7 18.29 -25.82 -12.97
C LEU A 7 17.69 -25.29 -14.29
N LEU A 8 18.48 -24.74 -15.21
CA LEU A 8 17.99 -24.27 -16.51
C LEU A 8 17.70 -25.42 -17.50
N GLN A 9 18.25 -26.61 -17.28
CA GLN A 9 18.08 -27.76 -18.18
C GLN A 9 16.81 -28.58 -17.91
N HIS A 10 16.20 -28.46 -16.72
CA HIS A 10 14.99 -29.20 -16.33
C HIS A 10 13.94 -28.27 -15.69
N PRO A 11 13.18 -27.49 -16.49
CA PRO A 11 12.19 -26.52 -16.00
C PRO A 11 11.03 -27.17 -15.20
N ASP A 12 10.75 -28.44 -15.47
CA ASP A 12 9.77 -29.29 -14.79
C ASP A 12 10.17 -29.61 -13.34
N GLN A 13 11.46 -29.69 -13.03
CA GLN A 13 11.94 -29.89 -11.66
C GLN A 13 11.80 -28.64 -10.78
N TRP A 14 11.74 -27.44 -11.39
CA TRP A 14 11.44 -26.20 -10.66
C TRP A 14 10.04 -26.18 -10.09
N VAL A 15 9.06 -26.61 -10.89
CA VAL A 15 7.65 -26.60 -10.48
C VAL A 15 7.40 -27.54 -9.31
N ALA A 16 8.09 -28.68 -9.29
CA ALA A 16 8.03 -29.64 -8.18
C ALA A 16 8.69 -29.13 -6.87
N ARG A 17 9.68 -28.23 -6.95
CA ARG A 17 10.40 -27.68 -5.78
C ARG A 17 9.83 -26.36 -5.24
N LEU A 18 9.03 -25.65 -6.03
CA LEU A 18 8.32 -24.44 -5.61
C LEU A 18 7.59 -24.57 -4.26
N PRO A 19 6.78 -25.61 -3.99
CA PRO A 19 6.06 -25.70 -2.72
C PRO A 19 6.99 -25.85 -1.51
N GLY A 20 8.18 -26.46 -1.67
CA GLY A 20 9.18 -26.56 -0.60
C GLY A 20 9.91 -25.24 -0.36
N LEU A 21 10.29 -24.52 -1.43
CA LEU A 21 10.93 -23.20 -1.33
C LEU A 21 9.99 -22.12 -0.78
N LEU A 22 8.68 -22.26 -0.98
CA LEU A 22 7.67 -21.35 -0.42
C LEU A 22 7.41 -21.58 1.07
N GLN A 23 7.92 -22.65 1.67
CA GLN A 23 7.83 -22.85 3.12
C GLN A 23 8.91 -22.09 3.89
N ASP A 24 10.01 -21.69 3.23
CA ASP A 24 11.06 -20.91 3.87
C ASP A 24 10.62 -19.45 4.08
N PRO A 25 10.54 -18.95 5.33
CA PRO A 25 10.03 -17.62 5.63
C PRO A 25 10.88 -16.51 4.98
N HIS A 26 12.19 -16.71 4.84
CA HIS A 26 13.07 -15.76 4.17
C HIS A 26 12.76 -15.61 2.67
N VAL A 27 12.42 -16.71 2.00
CA VAL A 27 12.04 -16.69 0.57
C VAL A 27 10.72 -15.97 0.39
N LEU A 28 9.73 -16.23 1.27
CA LEU A 28 8.45 -15.52 1.26
C LEU A 28 8.63 -14.02 1.46
N VAL A 29 9.43 -13.60 2.44
CA VAL A 29 9.68 -12.18 2.71
C VAL A 29 10.47 -11.53 1.57
N GLY A 30 11.42 -12.24 0.96
CA GLY A 30 12.13 -11.75 -0.23
C GLY A 30 11.20 -11.55 -1.43
N VAL A 31 10.36 -12.53 -1.73
CA VAL A 31 9.36 -12.44 -2.81
C VAL A 31 8.37 -11.31 -2.53
N LEU A 32 7.85 -11.22 -1.30
CA LEU A 32 6.96 -10.14 -0.90
C LEU A 32 7.64 -8.77 -1.04
N GLY A 33 8.91 -8.68 -0.64
CA GLY A 33 9.74 -7.48 -0.80
C GLY A 33 9.88 -7.05 -2.26
N ALA A 34 10.14 -8.00 -3.17
CA ALA A 34 10.22 -7.74 -4.61
C ALA A 34 8.89 -7.23 -5.17
N ILE A 35 7.78 -7.88 -4.78
CA ILE A 35 6.44 -7.47 -5.23
C ILE A 35 6.13 -6.07 -4.69
N MET A 36 6.45 -5.76 -3.43
CA MET A 36 6.32 -4.42 -2.86
C MET A 36 7.17 -3.38 -3.61
N LEU A 37 8.38 -3.75 -4.03
CA LEU A 37 9.30 -2.86 -4.75
C LEU A 37 8.75 -2.46 -6.13
N VAL A 38 8.11 -3.39 -6.84
CA VAL A 38 7.58 -3.14 -8.20
C VAL A 38 6.12 -2.66 -8.17
N ALA A 39 5.29 -3.25 -7.32
CA ALA A 39 3.84 -3.11 -7.34
C ALA A 39 3.24 -2.51 -6.06
N GLY A 40 4.06 -2.02 -5.11
CA GLY A 40 3.61 -1.60 -3.78
C GLY A 40 2.44 -0.62 -3.77
N LYS A 41 2.42 0.37 -4.67
CA LYS A 41 1.30 1.30 -4.80
C LYS A 41 0.00 0.63 -5.28
N ARG A 42 0.08 -0.32 -6.21
CA ARG A 42 -1.08 -1.07 -6.71
C ARG A 42 -1.59 -2.02 -5.62
N LEU A 43 -0.67 -2.68 -4.91
CA LEU A 43 -0.98 -3.51 -3.76
C LEU A 43 -1.70 -2.73 -2.67
N TYR A 44 -1.31 -1.48 -2.38
CA TYR A 44 -2.02 -0.64 -1.41
C TYR A 44 -3.49 -0.43 -1.80
N GLY A 45 -3.75 -0.06 -3.06
CA GLY A 45 -5.12 0.11 -3.55
C GLY A 45 -5.94 -1.19 -3.49
N LEU A 46 -5.34 -2.30 -3.90
CA LEU A 46 -5.98 -3.62 -3.81
C LEU A 46 -6.23 -4.05 -2.37
N ALA A 47 -5.29 -3.81 -1.47
CA ALA A 47 -5.40 -4.18 -0.05
C ALA A 47 -6.56 -3.45 0.64
N ILE A 48 -6.92 -2.25 0.18
CA ILE A 48 -8.06 -1.50 0.72
C ILE A 48 -9.35 -1.88 0.00
N MET A 49 -9.33 -2.09 -1.32
CA MET A 49 -10.53 -2.50 -2.06
C MET A 49 -10.98 -3.93 -1.71
N ALA A 50 -10.04 -4.86 -1.53
CA ALA A 50 -10.31 -6.27 -1.27
C ALA A 50 -11.25 -6.52 -0.07
N PRO A 51 -11.04 -5.96 1.14
CA PRO A 51 -11.97 -6.14 2.24
C PRO A 51 -13.35 -5.55 1.95
N GLY A 52 -13.43 -4.43 1.21
CA GLY A 52 -14.70 -3.84 0.79
C GLY A 52 -15.46 -4.75 -0.18
N VAL A 53 -14.76 -5.31 -1.17
CA VAL A 53 -15.32 -6.30 -2.11
C VAL A 53 -15.81 -7.52 -1.34
N ALA A 54 -14.97 -8.09 -0.46
CA ALA A 54 -15.33 -9.27 0.33
C ALA A 54 -16.58 -9.03 1.18
N ALA A 55 -16.64 -7.89 1.89
CA ALA A 55 -17.79 -7.50 2.68
C ALA A 55 -19.06 -7.35 1.81
N GLY A 56 -18.95 -6.68 0.66
CA GLY A 56 -20.08 -6.50 -0.26
C GLY A 56 -20.59 -7.82 -0.85
N VAL A 57 -19.70 -8.76 -1.17
CA VAL A 57 -20.07 -10.12 -1.58
C VAL A 57 -20.78 -10.85 -0.45
N MET A 58 -20.25 -10.83 0.78
CA MET A 58 -20.91 -11.49 1.91
C MET A 58 -22.32 -10.95 2.16
N VAL A 59 -22.50 -9.63 2.13
CA VAL A 59 -23.81 -9.00 2.28
C VAL A 59 -24.74 -9.38 1.12
N GLY A 60 -24.24 -9.40 -0.12
CA GLY A 60 -25.03 -9.80 -1.28
C GLY A 60 -25.47 -11.25 -1.24
N LEU A 61 -24.61 -12.15 -0.77
CA LEU A 61 -24.93 -13.56 -0.58
C LEU A 61 -26.02 -13.75 0.49
N ALA A 62 -25.93 -13.02 1.60
CA ALA A 62 -26.94 -13.06 2.66
C ALA A 62 -28.30 -12.50 2.19
N PHE A 63 -28.30 -11.44 1.37
CA PHE A 63 -29.53 -10.81 0.90
C PHE A 63 -30.25 -11.60 -0.22
N THR A 64 -29.53 -12.48 -0.92
CA THR A 64 -30.07 -13.28 -2.04
C THR A 64 -30.19 -14.77 -1.73
N GLU A 65 -30.22 -15.12 -0.45
CA GLU A 65 -30.46 -16.50 -0.03
C GLU A 65 -31.83 -16.98 -0.53
N GLY A 66 -31.85 -18.11 -1.26
CA GLY A 66 -33.06 -18.66 -1.88
C GLY A 66 -33.47 -18.05 -3.24
N GLN A 67 -32.71 -17.11 -3.78
CA GLN A 67 -32.95 -16.53 -5.11
C GLN A 67 -32.22 -17.29 -6.23
N ASP A 68 -32.64 -17.05 -7.49
CA ASP A 68 -31.95 -17.58 -8.67
C ASP A 68 -30.49 -17.13 -8.77
N LEU A 69 -29.65 -17.97 -9.37
CA LEU A 69 -28.21 -17.74 -9.51
C LEU A 69 -27.90 -16.39 -10.19
N THR A 70 -28.69 -16.03 -11.20
CA THR A 70 -28.50 -14.78 -11.94
C THR A 70 -28.69 -13.56 -11.03
N MET A 71 -29.74 -13.57 -10.22
CA MET A 71 -30.06 -12.50 -9.27
C MET A 71 -29.00 -12.41 -8.17
N ARG A 72 -28.51 -13.57 -7.69
CA ARG A 72 -27.43 -13.66 -6.70
C ARG A 72 -26.13 -13.06 -7.22
N LEU A 73 -25.73 -13.39 -8.45
CA LEU A 73 -24.52 -12.85 -9.07
C LEU A 73 -24.62 -11.33 -9.29
N MET A 74 -25.77 -10.85 -9.76
CA MET A 74 -26.03 -9.42 -9.95
C MET A 74 -25.95 -8.65 -8.62
N ALA A 75 -26.63 -9.15 -7.57
CA ALA A 75 -26.62 -8.51 -6.26
C ALA A 75 -25.24 -8.51 -5.61
N CYS A 76 -24.51 -9.63 -5.67
CA CYS A 76 -23.13 -9.70 -5.16
C CYS A 76 -22.21 -8.73 -5.90
N GLY A 77 -22.31 -8.66 -7.23
CA GLY A 77 -21.52 -7.72 -8.03
C GLY A 77 -21.81 -6.26 -7.68
N ALA A 78 -23.10 -5.89 -7.63
CA ALA A 78 -23.50 -4.53 -7.29
C ALA A 78 -23.05 -4.12 -5.88
N LEU A 79 -23.31 -4.98 -4.87
CA LEU A 79 -22.94 -4.71 -3.49
C LEU A 79 -21.43 -4.71 -3.27
N ALA A 80 -20.67 -5.57 -3.95
CA ALA A 80 -19.21 -5.54 -3.93
C ALA A 80 -18.65 -4.20 -4.43
N ILE A 81 -19.18 -3.68 -5.54
CA ILE A 81 -18.76 -2.38 -6.10
C ILE A 81 -19.10 -1.24 -5.13
N ILE A 82 -20.32 -1.23 -4.59
CA ILE A 82 -20.77 -0.20 -3.64
C ILE A 82 -19.92 -0.24 -2.37
N ALA A 83 -19.71 -1.41 -1.78
CA ALA A 83 -18.93 -1.58 -0.55
C ALA A 83 -17.45 -1.19 -0.77
N ALA A 84 -16.85 -1.58 -1.89
CA ALA A 84 -15.50 -1.17 -2.27
C ALA A 84 -15.39 0.37 -2.43
N TYR A 85 -16.40 1.00 -3.05
CA TYR A 85 -16.44 2.45 -3.21
C TYR A 85 -16.59 3.19 -1.87
N VAL A 86 -17.46 2.70 -0.98
CA VAL A 86 -17.65 3.25 0.36
C VAL A 86 -16.36 3.16 1.17
N LEU A 87 -15.70 2.01 1.17
CA LEU A 87 -14.45 1.81 1.91
C LEU A 87 -13.32 2.69 1.36
N TYR A 88 -13.21 2.80 0.04
CA TYR A 88 -12.27 3.71 -0.61
C TYR A 88 -12.52 5.19 -0.24
N SER A 89 -13.79 5.59 -0.12
CA SER A 89 -14.16 6.94 0.29
C SER A 89 -13.86 7.19 1.78
N ALA A 90 -14.12 6.21 2.64
CA ALA A 90 -13.82 6.25 4.06
C ALA A 90 -12.30 6.36 4.31
N GLU A 91 -11.48 5.63 3.56
CA GLU A 91 -10.02 5.73 3.60
C GLU A 91 -9.53 7.13 3.24
N ARG A 92 -10.04 7.72 2.15
CA ARG A 92 -9.70 9.10 1.77
C ARG A 92 -10.06 10.11 2.86
N LEU A 93 -11.21 9.95 3.50
CA LEU A 93 -11.63 10.79 4.63
C LEU A 93 -10.74 10.59 5.85
N ALA A 94 -10.37 9.35 6.17
CA ALA A 94 -9.47 9.03 7.27
C ALA A 94 -8.09 9.66 7.07
N ILE A 95 -7.52 9.59 5.85
CA ILE A 95 -6.26 10.23 5.50
C ILE A 95 -6.36 11.76 5.61
N ALA A 96 -7.46 12.35 5.13
CA ALA A 96 -7.68 13.79 5.22
C ALA A 96 -7.83 14.25 6.68
N ALA A 97 -8.55 13.50 7.50
CA ALA A 97 -8.70 13.75 8.93
C ALA A 97 -7.36 13.64 9.67
N ALA A 98 -6.59 12.58 9.42
CA ALA A 98 -5.24 12.41 9.97
C ALA A 98 -4.34 13.60 9.58
N GLY A 99 -4.40 14.04 8.32
CA GLY A 99 -3.69 15.22 7.84
C GLY A 99 -4.08 16.52 8.54
N SER A 100 -5.37 16.71 8.80
CA SER A 100 -5.89 17.82 9.61
C SER A 100 -5.27 17.81 11.01
N PHE A 101 -5.34 16.67 11.71
CA PHE A 101 -4.80 16.55 13.06
C PHE A 101 -3.30 16.78 13.11
N VAL A 102 -2.55 16.26 12.14
CA VAL A 102 -1.09 16.48 12.04
C VAL A 102 -0.78 17.95 11.83
N ALA A 103 -1.49 18.64 10.92
CA ALA A 103 -1.29 20.06 10.66
C ALA A 103 -1.67 20.94 11.86
N VAL A 104 -2.78 20.63 12.55
CA VAL A 104 -3.18 21.29 13.80
C VAL A 104 -2.12 21.08 14.88
N GLY A 105 -1.62 19.86 15.04
CA GLY A 105 -0.57 19.52 16.00
C GLY A 105 0.73 20.29 15.72
N LEU A 106 1.16 20.33 14.46
CA LEU A 106 2.29 21.12 13.99
C LEU A 106 2.10 22.62 14.24
N ALA A 107 0.92 23.17 13.97
CA ALA A 107 0.64 24.58 14.23
C ALA A 107 0.64 24.88 15.74
N ARG A 108 0.09 23.99 16.56
CA ARG A 108 0.04 24.15 18.02
C ARG A 108 1.42 24.07 18.67
N ALA A 109 2.28 23.17 18.19
CA ALA A 109 3.64 23.03 18.71
C ALA A 109 4.62 24.03 18.09
N GLY A 110 4.44 24.36 16.80
CA GLY A 110 5.35 25.21 16.03
C GLY A 110 5.10 26.70 16.18
N ALA A 111 3.85 27.15 16.27
CA ALA A 111 3.57 28.58 16.40
C ALA A 111 4.23 29.25 17.63
N PRO A 112 4.21 28.63 18.84
CA PRO A 112 4.90 29.20 20.00
C PRO A 112 6.40 29.38 19.80
N LEU A 113 7.05 28.52 18.99
CA LEU A 113 8.48 28.62 18.71
C LEU A 113 8.81 29.83 17.83
N VAL A 114 7.87 30.30 17.02
CA VAL A 114 8.06 31.40 16.08
C VAL A 114 7.56 32.72 16.65
N THR A 115 6.40 32.72 17.29
CA THR A 115 5.73 33.95 17.77
C THR A 115 5.92 34.19 19.27
N GLY A 116 6.46 33.22 20.02
CA GLY A 116 6.58 33.28 21.48
C GLY A 116 5.24 33.18 22.22
N ALA A 117 4.12 32.97 21.51
CA ALA A 117 2.77 32.95 22.06
C ALA A 117 2.00 31.72 21.59
N PRO A 118 1.01 31.23 22.37
CA PRO A 118 0.16 30.13 21.94
C PRO A 118 -0.58 30.46 20.64
N ALA A 119 -0.72 29.46 19.76
CA ALA A 119 -1.44 29.62 18.50
C ALA A 119 -2.90 30.04 18.75
N PRO A 120 -3.40 31.13 18.15
CA PRO A 120 -4.80 31.49 18.26
C PRO A 120 -5.68 30.46 17.52
N TRP A 121 -6.93 30.32 17.96
CA TRP A 121 -7.84 29.26 17.49
C TRP A 121 -8.06 29.27 15.97
N TYR A 122 -8.07 30.45 15.33
CA TYR A 122 -8.24 30.56 13.88
C TYR A 122 -7.04 30.03 13.10
N VAL A 123 -5.82 30.08 13.65
CA VAL A 123 -4.62 29.47 13.03
C VAL A 123 -4.72 27.96 13.06
N LEU A 124 -5.24 27.38 14.14
CA LEU A 124 -5.46 25.93 14.25
C LEU A 124 -6.50 25.46 13.22
N LEU A 125 -7.60 26.20 13.04
CA LEU A 125 -8.59 25.89 12.02
C LEU A 125 -8.02 26.02 10.60
N ALA A 126 -7.30 27.11 10.32
CA ALA A 126 -6.63 27.29 9.04
C ALA A 126 -5.64 26.15 8.75
N ALA A 127 -4.82 25.76 9.73
CA ALA A 127 -3.90 24.63 9.62
C ALA A 127 -4.64 23.32 9.36
N GLY A 128 -5.76 23.06 10.05
CA GLY A 128 -6.60 21.88 9.83
C GLY A 128 -7.14 21.81 8.39
N ILE A 129 -7.69 22.93 7.89
CA ILE A 129 -8.17 23.03 6.50
C ILE A 129 -7.03 22.76 5.52
N VAL A 130 -5.87 23.40 5.72
CA VAL A 130 -4.68 23.16 4.89
C VAL A 130 -4.28 21.68 4.94
N GLY A 131 -4.31 21.05 6.12
CA GLY A 131 -4.05 19.63 6.32
C GLY A 131 -4.99 18.73 5.51
N ILE A 132 -6.30 19.00 5.55
CA ILE A 132 -7.32 18.23 4.80
C ILE A 132 -7.03 18.24 3.29
N PHE A 133 -6.62 19.37 2.73
CA PHE A 133 -6.37 19.48 1.28
C PHE A 133 -4.99 19.00 0.86
N PHE A 134 -3.97 19.27 1.67
CA PHE A 134 -2.58 18.98 1.32
C PHE A 134 -2.21 17.52 1.59
N PHE A 135 -2.66 16.97 2.70
CA PHE A 135 -2.21 15.67 3.19
C PHE A 135 -2.61 14.49 2.30
N PRO A 136 -3.83 14.41 1.73
CA PRO A 136 -4.17 13.33 0.79
C PRO A 136 -3.27 13.30 -0.46
N ARG A 137 -2.84 14.49 -0.94
CA ARG A 137 -1.91 14.59 -2.06
C ARG A 137 -0.50 14.20 -1.64
N LEU A 138 -0.05 14.65 -0.48
CA LEU A 138 1.26 14.32 0.09
C LEU A 138 1.37 12.82 0.37
N TYR A 139 0.36 12.22 1.01
CA TYR A 139 0.30 10.80 1.34
C TYR A 139 0.43 9.92 0.10
N ARG A 140 -0.24 10.27 -1.01
CA ARG A 140 -0.08 9.56 -2.29
C ARG A 140 1.33 9.62 -2.86
N LYS A 141 2.06 10.73 -2.63
CA LYS A 141 3.45 10.85 -3.05
C LYS A 141 4.36 10.07 -2.09
N LEU A 142 4.13 10.16 -0.79
CA LEU A 142 4.86 9.42 0.24
C LEU A 142 4.74 7.92 0.06
N LEU A 143 3.57 7.39 -0.32
CA LEU A 143 3.38 5.97 -0.60
C LEU A 143 4.34 5.43 -1.67
N VAL A 144 4.70 6.24 -2.68
CA VAL A 144 5.66 5.87 -3.73
C VAL A 144 7.09 5.71 -3.18
N VAL A 145 7.38 6.31 -2.03
CA VAL A 145 8.69 6.21 -1.36
C VAL A 145 8.65 5.16 -0.25
N ILE A 146 7.58 5.14 0.54
CA ILE A 146 7.42 4.23 1.69
C ILE A 146 7.33 2.78 1.23
N ALA A 147 6.55 2.48 0.18
CA ALA A 147 6.38 1.12 -0.30
C ALA A 147 7.69 0.44 -0.76
N PRO A 148 8.53 1.06 -1.62
CA PRO A 148 9.82 0.48 -1.97
C PRO A 148 10.81 0.48 -0.79
N ALA A 149 10.71 1.41 0.17
CA ALA A 149 11.52 1.36 1.38
C ALA A 149 11.21 0.13 2.24
N ILE A 150 9.92 -0.19 2.43
CA ILE A 150 9.49 -1.41 3.11
C ILE A 150 9.94 -2.64 2.32
N GLY A 151 9.77 -2.64 0.99
CA GLY A 151 10.22 -3.74 0.13
C GLY A 151 11.74 -3.96 0.19
N ALA A 152 12.52 -2.88 0.23
CA ALA A 152 13.97 -2.93 0.39
C ALA A 152 14.39 -3.46 1.75
N LEU A 153 13.71 -3.06 2.83
CA LEU A 153 13.91 -3.63 4.17
C LEU A 153 13.60 -5.13 4.21
N CYS A 154 12.49 -5.56 3.60
CA CYS A 154 12.15 -6.98 3.47
C CYS A 154 13.24 -7.75 2.71
N MET A 155 13.79 -7.18 1.62
CA MET A 155 14.89 -7.80 0.87
C MET A 155 16.20 -7.85 1.66
N ALA A 156 16.52 -6.80 2.40
CA ALA A 156 17.70 -6.79 3.28
C ALA A 156 17.58 -7.86 4.37
N TRP A 157 16.38 -8.04 4.92
CA TRP A 157 16.08 -9.10 5.89
C TRP A 157 16.19 -10.51 5.29
N ALA A 158 15.60 -10.71 4.11
CA ALA A 158 15.66 -11.98 3.39
C ALA A 158 17.09 -12.41 3.03
N THR A 159 17.99 -11.44 2.82
CA THR A 159 19.40 -11.69 2.49
C THR A 159 20.32 -11.71 3.72
N GLY A 160 19.79 -11.49 4.94
CA GLY A 160 20.57 -11.42 6.17
C GLY A 160 21.52 -10.21 6.24
N ARG A 161 21.26 -9.14 5.47
CA ARG A 161 22.09 -7.93 5.36
C ARG A 161 21.37 -6.69 5.88
N GLU A 162 20.71 -6.81 7.03
CA GLU A 162 19.89 -5.75 7.64
C GLU A 162 20.68 -4.47 7.94
N GLY A 163 21.96 -4.60 8.31
CA GLY A 163 22.85 -3.47 8.62
C GLY A 163 23.46 -2.78 7.40
N ASP A 164 23.26 -3.31 6.18
CA ASP A 164 23.84 -2.74 4.97
C ASP A 164 22.95 -1.60 4.45
N LEU A 165 23.12 -0.42 5.03
CA LEU A 165 22.38 0.79 4.66
C LEU A 165 22.52 1.14 3.18
N ALA A 166 23.66 0.79 2.55
CA ALA A 166 23.88 1.05 1.14
C ALA A 166 22.97 0.18 0.27
N LEU A 167 22.79 -1.09 0.63
CA LEU A 167 21.86 -2.01 -0.03
C LEU A 167 20.41 -1.55 0.12
N VAL A 168 19.98 -1.19 1.34
CA VAL A 168 18.60 -0.70 1.58
C VAL A 168 18.33 0.58 0.80
N THR A 169 19.27 1.53 0.85
CA THR A 169 19.12 2.82 0.15
C THR A 169 19.12 2.63 -1.36
N GLY A 170 20.02 1.80 -1.88
CA GLY A 170 20.10 1.48 -3.31
C GLY A 170 18.84 0.82 -3.84
N LEU A 171 18.33 -0.19 -3.12
CA LEU A 171 17.06 -0.86 -3.47
C LEU A 171 15.86 0.08 -3.36
N THR A 172 15.83 0.94 -2.35
CA THR A 172 14.76 1.93 -2.18
C THR A 172 14.74 2.91 -3.35
N LEU A 173 15.90 3.49 -3.70
CA LEU A 173 16.03 4.42 -4.83
C LEU A 173 15.65 3.74 -6.14
N LEU A 174 16.15 2.53 -6.39
CA LEU A 174 15.81 1.74 -7.58
C LEU A 174 14.30 1.50 -7.67
N GLY A 175 13.68 1.05 -6.58
CA GLY A 175 12.25 0.80 -6.51
C GLY A 175 11.43 2.06 -6.72
N THR A 176 11.82 3.19 -6.12
CA THR A 176 11.16 4.47 -6.32
C THR A 176 11.25 4.93 -7.78
N VAL A 177 12.41 4.79 -8.44
CA VAL A 177 12.57 5.13 -9.86
C VAL A 177 11.69 4.24 -10.74
N ILE A 178 11.69 2.92 -10.52
CA ILE A 178 10.85 1.97 -11.26
C ILE A 178 9.37 2.33 -11.11
N GLN A 179 8.92 2.58 -9.88
CA GLN A 179 7.52 2.96 -9.61
C GLN A 179 7.14 4.31 -10.22
N LEU A 180 8.05 5.29 -10.24
CA LEU A 180 7.83 6.60 -10.87
C LEU A 180 7.68 6.45 -12.40
N VAL A 181 8.56 5.68 -13.05
CA VAL A 181 8.53 5.46 -14.50
C VAL A 181 7.24 4.71 -14.89
N LEU A 182 6.96 3.57 -14.24
CA LEU A 182 5.73 2.80 -14.49
C LEU A 182 4.46 3.62 -14.26
N TRP A 183 4.49 4.55 -13.31
CA TRP A 183 3.33 5.40 -13.01
C TRP A 183 3.17 6.57 -13.97
N SER A 184 4.27 7.16 -14.44
CA SER A 184 4.23 8.29 -15.37
C SER A 184 3.53 7.91 -16.69
N GLY A 185 3.76 6.69 -17.19
CA GLY A 185 3.17 6.20 -18.45
C GLY A 185 1.69 5.80 -18.40
N HIS A 186 0.95 6.06 -17.32
CA HIS A 186 -0.50 5.79 -17.22
C HIS A 186 -1.34 7.08 -17.11
N ARG A 187 -0.72 8.25 -17.29
CA ARG A 187 -1.37 9.57 -17.16
C ARG A 187 -1.50 10.35 -18.47
N ASP A 188 -1.09 9.76 -19.58
CA ASP A 188 -1.35 10.24 -20.94
C ASP A 188 -2.40 9.35 -21.60
#